data_AF-A0A933ER95-F1
#
_entry.id   AF-A0A933ER95-F1
#
_cell.length_a   1.000
_cell.length_b   1.000
_cell.length_c   1.000
_cell.angle_alpha   90.00
_cell.angle_beta   90.00
_cell.angle_gamma   90.00
#
_symmetry.space_group_name_H-M   'P 1'
#
loop_
_entity.id
_entity.type
_entity.pdbx_description
1 polymer ?
#
loop_
_entity_poly.entity_id
_entity_poly.type
_entity_poly.pdbx_seq_one_letter_code
_entity_poly.pdbx_strand_id
1 'polypeptide(L)'
;MSPRERLHKLVEEIAEDDVLAAEKFLAFLRSQHDPVRAAIDAAPIDDEPEDDEERQAVAKAEAQFARGEGIPHDEALRHLGLERAS
;
A
#
# COMPACT_ATOMS: atom_id res chain seq x y z
N MET A 1 -19.63 -26.08 -0.49
CA MET A 1 -18.50 -25.34 -1.09
C MET A 1 -18.81 -23.85 -1.05
N SER A 2 -17.96 -23.07 -0.37
CA SER A 2 -18.10 -21.63 -0.22
C SER A 2 -17.88 -20.90 -1.56
N PRO A 3 -18.36 -19.65 -1.71
CA PRO A 3 -18.05 -18.83 -2.89
C PRO A 3 -16.55 -18.67 -3.14
N ARG A 4 -15.74 -18.55 -2.09
CA ARG A 4 -14.27 -18.45 -2.19
C ARG A 4 -13.65 -19.74 -2.71
N GLU A 5 -14.08 -20.89 -2.20
CA GLU A 5 -13.61 -22.20 -2.66
C GLU A 5 -13.92 -22.43 -4.15
N ARG A 6 -15.09 -21.98 -4.63
CA ARG A 6 -15.43 -22.06 -6.06
C ARG A 6 -14.53 -21.15 -6.92
N LEU A 7 -14.24 -19.93 -6.44
CA LEU A 7 -13.37 -19.01 -7.17
C LEU A 7 -11.93 -19.54 -7.26
N HIS A 8 -11.39 -20.11 -6.19
CA HIS A 8 -10.06 -20.73 -6.22
C HIS A 8 -10.01 -21.86 -7.25
N LYS A 9 -11.01 -22.77 -7.27
CA LYS A 9 -11.07 -23.81 -8.30
C LYS A 9 -11.17 -23.27 -9.72
N LEU A 10 -11.98 -22.23 -9.93
CA LEU A 10 -12.10 -21.61 -11.23
C LEU A 10 -10.74 -21.08 -11.72
N VAL A 11 -9.97 -20.41 -10.86
CA VAL A 11 -8.64 -19.89 -11.22
C VAL A 11 -7.68 -21.01 -11.63
N GLU A 12 -7.70 -22.16 -10.95
CA GLU A 12 -6.87 -23.33 -11.28
C GLU A 12 -7.26 -24.00 -12.61
N GLU A 13 -8.48 -23.77 -13.10
CA GLU A 13 -9.02 -24.37 -14.33
C GLU A 13 -8.87 -23.44 -15.55
N ILE A 14 -8.39 -22.20 -15.38
CA ILE A 14 -8.19 -21.24 -16.47
C ILE A 14 -7.05 -21.71 -17.38
N ALA A 15 -7.26 -21.62 -18.69
CA ALA A 15 -6.21 -21.89 -19.67
C ALA A 15 -5.05 -20.90 -19.50
N GLU A 16 -3.81 -21.35 -19.64
CA GLU A 16 -2.60 -20.52 -19.44
C GLU A 16 -2.65 -19.21 -20.24
N ASP A 17 -3.15 -19.26 -21.48
CA ASP A 17 -3.29 -18.10 -22.38
C ASP A 17 -4.21 -17.00 -21.80
N ASP A 18 -5.15 -17.37 -20.92
CA ASP A 18 -6.15 -16.48 -20.33
C ASP A 18 -5.79 -16.01 -18.90
N VAL A 19 -4.72 -16.54 -18.29
CA VAL A 19 -4.33 -16.22 -16.90
C VAL A 19 -4.12 -14.72 -16.71
N LEU A 20 -3.41 -14.07 -17.63
CA LEU A 20 -3.16 -12.61 -17.58
C LEU A 20 -4.45 -11.79 -17.67
N ALA A 21 -5.45 -12.26 -18.43
CA ALA A 21 -6.74 -11.59 -18.53
C ALA A 21 -7.55 -11.74 -17.23
N ALA A 22 -7.53 -12.95 -16.65
CA ALA A 22 -8.18 -13.24 -15.37
C ALA A 22 -7.56 -12.43 -14.22
N GLU A 23 -6.23 -12.34 -14.16
CA GLU A 23 -5.51 -11.53 -13.18
C GLU A 23 -5.94 -10.06 -13.24
N LYS A 24 -5.95 -9.47 -14.44
CA LYS A 24 -6.38 -8.07 -14.63
C LYS A 24 -7.82 -7.84 -14.18
N PHE A 25 -8.73 -8.77 -14.47
CA PHE A 25 -10.12 -8.66 -14.05
C PHE A 25 -10.29 -8.72 -12.53
N LEU A 26 -9.58 -9.65 -11.87
CA LEU A 26 -9.60 -9.76 -10.40
C LEU A 26 -8.94 -8.54 -9.73
N ALA A 27 -7.85 -8.01 -10.30
CA ALA A 27 -7.22 -6.78 -9.85
C ALA A 27 -8.18 -5.58 -9.97
N PHE A 28 -8.92 -5.47 -11.07
CA PHE A 28 -9.98 -4.48 -11.23
C PHE A 28 -11.07 -4.61 -10.15
N LEU A 29 -11.56 -5.82 -9.87
CA LEU A 29 -12.55 -6.02 -8.80
C LEU A 29 -11.99 -5.65 -7.42
N ARG A 30 -10.70 -5.93 -7.15
CA ARG A 30 -10.01 -5.49 -5.92
C ARG A 30 -9.98 -3.97 -5.82
N SER A 31 -9.68 -3.28 -6.92
CA SER A 31 -9.54 -1.83 -6.96
C SER A 31 -10.87 -1.09 -6.69
N GLN A 32 -12.02 -1.70 -6.99
CA GLN A 32 -13.34 -1.11 -6.74
C GLN A 32 -13.64 -0.89 -5.25
N HIS A 33 -13.01 -1.65 -4.36
CA HIS A 33 -13.30 -1.62 -2.92
C HIS A 33 -12.21 -0.94 -2.09
N ASP A 34 -11.10 -0.55 -2.71
CA ASP A 34 -10.00 0.16 -2.05
C ASP A 34 -9.28 1.10 -3.05
N PRO A 35 -9.75 2.36 -3.20
CA PRO A 35 -9.17 3.30 -4.16
C PRO A 35 -7.74 3.72 -3.78
N VAL A 36 -7.37 3.66 -2.50
CA VAL A 36 -6.00 3.96 -2.05
C VAL A 36 -5.07 2.83 -2.48
N ARG A 37 -5.47 1.57 -2.26
CA ARG A 37 -4.68 0.42 -2.70
C ARG A 37 -4.54 0.38 -4.22
N ALA A 38 -5.61 0.72 -4.95
CA ALA A 38 -5.57 0.84 -6.40
C ALA A 38 -4.55 1.88 -6.88
N ALA A 39 -4.51 3.05 -6.23
CA ALA A 39 -3.55 4.10 -6.55
C ALA A 39 -2.10 3.65 -6.27
N ILE A 40 -1.87 2.95 -5.16
CA ILE A 40 -0.55 2.40 -4.83
C ILE A 40 -0.09 1.35 -5.83
N ASP A 41 -0.96 0.39 -6.19
CA ASP A 41 -0.61 -0.68 -7.12
C ASP A 41 -0.33 -0.14 -8.54
N ALA A 42 -0.94 0.99 -8.91
CA ALA A 42 -0.75 1.65 -10.20
C ALA A 42 0.35 2.72 -10.20
N ALA A 43 0.91 3.07 -9.03
CA ALA A 43 1.93 4.09 -8.93
C ALA A 43 3.22 3.61 -9.62
N PRO A 44 3.87 4.45 -10.45
CA PRO A 44 5.21 4.15 -10.94
C PRO A 44 6.20 4.09 -9.78
N ILE A 45 7.34 3.45 -9.99
CA ILE A 45 8.46 3.54 -9.06
C ILE A 45 8.90 5.01 -9.02
N ASP A 46 9.14 5.52 -7.81
CA ASP A 46 9.67 6.86 -7.61
C ASP A 46 11.19 6.85 -7.89
N ASP A 47 11.54 7.13 -9.15
CA ASP A 47 12.91 7.21 -9.66
C ASP A 47 13.39 8.67 -9.82
N GLU A 48 12.67 9.64 -9.22
CA GLU A 48 13.04 11.05 -9.27
C GLU A 48 14.32 11.29 -8.44
N PRO A 49 15.27 12.12 -8.92
CA PRO A 49 16.44 12.45 -8.13
C PRO A 49 16.02 13.31 -6.93
N GLU A 50 16.43 12.91 -5.73
CA GLU A 50 16.22 13.70 -4.51
C GLU A 50 16.79 15.11 -4.69
N ASP A 51 16.05 16.12 -4.27
CA ASP A 51 16.50 17.51 -4.29
C ASP A 51 17.30 17.89 -3.03
N ASP A 52 17.89 19.09 -3.03
CA ASP A 52 18.67 19.59 -1.89
C ASP A 52 17.82 19.90 -0.66
N GLU A 53 16.55 20.26 -0.84
CA GLU A 53 15.61 20.60 0.24
C GLU A 53 15.13 19.33 0.95
N GLU A 54 14.82 18.29 0.19
CA GLU A 54 14.46 16.95 0.64
C GLU A 54 15.60 16.34 1.46
N ARG A 55 16.84 16.35 0.93
CA ARG A 55 18.02 15.90 1.69
C ARG A 55 18.16 16.59 3.03
N GLN A 56 17.98 17.91 3.05
CA GLN A 56 18.07 18.71 4.28
C GLN A 56 16.93 18.39 5.25
N ALA A 57 15.71 18.18 4.75
CA ALA A 57 14.56 17.80 5.55
C ALA A 57 14.76 16.42 6.20
N VAL A 58 15.26 15.44 5.45
CA VAL A 58 15.59 14.10 5.95
C VAL A 58 16.68 14.18 7.02
N ALA A 59 17.80 14.84 6.74
CA ALA A 59 18.90 15.00 7.70
C ALA A 59 18.44 15.69 9.00
N LYS A 60 17.54 16.68 8.90
CA LYS A 60 16.94 17.33 10.05
C LYS A 60 16.07 16.36 10.86
N ALA A 61 15.22 15.58 10.20
CA ALA A 61 14.34 14.60 10.85
C ALA A 61 15.16 13.51 11.58
N GLU A 62 16.22 13.01 10.95
CA GLU A 62 17.15 12.05 11.57
C GLU A 62 17.82 12.63 12.81
N ALA A 63 18.27 13.89 12.76
CA ALA A 63 18.88 14.55 13.90
C ALA A 63 17.88 14.76 15.06
N GLN A 64 16.61 15.08 14.75
CA GLN A 64 15.54 15.17 15.76
C GLN A 64 15.28 13.82 16.41
N PHE A 65 15.21 12.76 15.61
CA PHE A 65 15.03 11.40 16.09
C PHE A 65 16.18 10.97 17.02
N ALA A 66 17.43 11.26 16.65
CA ALA A 66 18.61 10.99 17.47
C ALA A 66 18.59 11.73 18.83
N ARG A 67 17.94 12.90 18.90
CA ARG A 67 17.74 13.66 20.14
C ARG A 67 16.53 13.21 20.96
N GLY A 68 15.77 12.23 20.48
CA GLY A 68 14.56 11.74 21.16
C GLY A 68 13.38 12.71 21.07
N GLU A 69 13.34 13.59 20.07
CA GLU A 69 12.29 14.59 19.88
C GLU A 69 11.04 14.03 19.14
N GLY A 70 10.98 12.72 18.94
CA GLY A 70 9.80 12.06 18.39
C GLY A 70 8.66 11.94 19.40
N ILE A 71 7.44 11.73 18.90
CA ILE A 71 6.28 11.39 19.74
C ILE A 71 6.01 9.88 19.73
N PRO A 72 5.45 9.31 20.81
CA PRO A 72 5.00 7.92 20.80
C PRO A 72 3.98 7.65 19.69
N HIS A 73 4.00 6.45 19.11
CA HIS A 73 3.09 6.08 18.01
C HIS A 73 1.61 6.29 18.36
N ASP A 74 1.20 5.90 19.57
CA ASP A 74 -0.17 6.10 20.05
C ASP A 74 -0.56 7.59 20.13
N GLU A 75 0.41 8.50 20.36
CA GLU A 75 0.18 9.95 20.33
C GLU A 75 0.05 10.48 18.91
N ALA A 76 0.89 10.00 17.99
CA ALA A 76 0.79 10.33 16.58
C ALA A 76 -0.59 9.94 16.01
N LEU A 77 -1.09 8.74 16.32
CA LEU A 77 -2.42 8.31 15.89
C LEU A 77 -3.53 9.21 16.44
N ARG A 78 -3.46 9.62 17.72
CA ARG A 78 -4.42 10.56 18.31
C ARG A 78 -4.43 11.91 17.57
N HIS A 79 -3.27 12.45 17.21
CA HIS A 79 -3.19 13.68 16.41
C HIS A 79 -3.84 13.55 15.03
N LEU A 80 -3.83 12.35 14.45
CA LEU A 80 -4.45 12.02 13.17
C LEU A 80 -5.92 11.59 13.28
N GLY A 81 -6.49 11.54 14.50
CA GLY A 81 -7.86 11.05 14.73
C GLY A 81 -8.03 9.55 14.49
N LEU A 82 -6.94 8.79 14.57
CA LEU A 82 -6.91 7.34 14.36
C LEU A 82 -6.80 6.59 15.69
N GLU A 83 -7.35 5.39 15.71
CA GLU A 83 -7.18 4.43 16.81
C GLU A 83 -6.28 3.28 16.34
N ARG A 84 -5.49 2.72 17.25
CA ARG A 84 -4.66 1.57 16.93
C ARG A 84 -5.57 0.38 16.66
N ALA A 85 -5.37 -0.30 15.53
CA ALA A 85 -6.10 -1.53 15.25
C ALA A 85 -5.77 -2.58 16.32
N SER A 86 -6.81 -3.17 16.90
CA SER A 86 -6.76 -4.22 17.93
C SER A 86 -6.28 -5.56 17.38
#